data_AF-A0A7C1E293-F1
#
_entry.id   AF-A0A7C1E293-F1
#
_cell.length_a   1.000
_cell.length_b   1.000
_cell.length_c   1.000
_cell.angle_alpha   90.00
_cell.angle_beta   90.00
_cell.angle_gamma   90.00
#
_symmetry.space_group_name_H-M   'P 1'
#
loop_
_entity.id
_entity.type
_entity.pdbx_description
1 polymer ?
#
loop_
_entity_poly.entity_id
_entity_poly.type
_entity_poly.pdbx_seq_one_letter_code
_entity_poly.pdbx_strand_id
1 'polypeptide(L)' 'MVRFLVIRFSSMGDIILTTPVLRHLKNQVEGAEIHYLTKSAFVPLLAANPYIDRIHSFNGDWNTC' A
#
# COMPACT_ATOMS: atom_id res chain seq x y z
N MET A 1 -1.77 15.37 11.60
CA MET A 1 -1.92 13.98 11.10
C MET A 1 -1.35 13.93 9.70
N VAL A 2 -0.39 13.04 9.45
CA VAL A 2 0.32 12.94 8.15
C VAL A 2 -0.22 11.75 7.36
N ARG A 3 -0.55 11.96 6.09
CA ARG A 3 -1.09 10.92 5.20
C ARG A 3 -0.07 10.55 4.14
N PHE A 4 0.25 9.27 4.05
CA PHE A 4 1.16 8.71 3.06
C PHE A 4 0.39 7.88 2.03
N LEU A 5 0.69 8.09 0.76
CA LEU A 5 0.26 7.20 -0.32
C LEU A 5 1.48 6.45 -0.84
N VAL A 6 1.52 5.14 -0.58
CA VAL A 6 2.55 4.26 -1.10
C VAL A 6 2.04 3.63 -2.39
N ILE A 7 2.79 3.77 -3.47
CA ILE A 7 2.38 3.31 -4.81
C ILE A 7 3.32 2.21 -5.27
N ARG A 8 2.79 1.00 -5.49
CA ARG A 8 3.54 -0.09 -6.12
C ARG A 8 2.62 -1.06 -6.84
N PHE A 9 2.86 -1.20 -8.15
CA PHE A 9 1.99 -1.98 -9.05
C PHE A 9 2.53 -3.36 -9.47
N SER A 10 3.79 -3.66 -9.14
CA SER A 10 4.51 -4.85 -9.59
C SER A 10 5.84 -4.95 -8.82
N SER A 11 6.67 -5.97 -8.99
CA SER A 11 6.22 -7.37 -9.06
C SER A 11 5.86 -7.86 -7.64
N MET A 12 5.32 -9.07 -7.48
CA MET A 12 4.92 -9.59 -6.16
C MET A 12 6.03 -9.45 -5.10
N GLY A 13 7.29 -9.75 -5.47
CA GLY A 13 8.45 -9.58 -4.59
C GLY A 13 8.62 -8.14 -4.11
N ASP A 14 8.56 -7.16 -5.02
CA ASP A 14 8.68 -5.75 -4.66
C ASP A 14 7.57 -5.30 -3.72
N ILE A 15 6.33 -5.74 -3.95
CA ILE A 15 5.18 -5.43 -3.08
C ILE A 15 5.44 -5.95 -1.67
N ILE A 16 5.90 -7.19 -1.52
CA ILE A 16 6.25 -7.78 -0.21
C ILE A 16 7.41 -7.01 0.44
N LEU A 17 8.42 -6.64 -0.35
CA LEU A 17 9.59 -5.89 0.13
C LEU A 17 9.24 -4.46 0.56
N THR A 18 8.07 -3.92 0.22
CA THR A 18 7.59 -2.64 0.77
C THR A 18 7.06 -2.75 2.20
N THR A 19 6.69 -3.95 2.69
CA THR A 19 6.06 -4.11 4.01
C THR A 19 6.88 -3.59 5.20
N PRO A 20 8.23 -3.69 5.23
CA PRO A 20 9.02 -3.06 6.29
C PRO A 20 8.89 -1.54 6.26
N VAL A 21 8.82 -0.90 5.10
CA VAL A 21 8.70 0.56 4.99
C VAL A 21 7.41 1.05 5.66
N LEU A 22 6.30 0.35 5.44
CA LEU A 22 5.00 0.69 6.05
C LEU A 22 5.06 0.63 7.58
N ARG A 23 5.68 -0.43 8.11
CA ARG A 23 5.92 -0.60 9.55
C ARG A 23 6.75 0.54 10.15
N HIS A 24 7.83 0.94 9.47
CA HIS A 24 8.68 2.02 9.97
C HIS A 24 7.97 3.37 9.92
N LEU A 25 7.19 3.65 8.86
CA LEU A 25 6.37 4.86 8.77
C LEU A 25 5.38 4.96 9.93
N LYS A 26 4.62 3.88 10.22
CA LYS A 26 3.69 3.86 11.37
C LYS A 26 4.38 4.06 12.71
N ASN A 27 5.60 3.52 12.88
CA ASN A 27 6.30 3.57 14.15
C ASN A 27 7.08 4.87 14.38
N GLN A 28 7.53 5.55 13.32
CA GLN A 28 8.41 6.72 13.42
C GLN A 28 7.66 8.05 13.24
N VAL A 29 6.52 8.04 12.56
CA VAL A 29 5.73 9.25 12.31
C VAL A 29 4.45 9.16 13.14
N GLU A 30 4.35 10.00 14.16
CA GLU A 30 3.19 10.05 15.04
C GLU A 30 1.91 10.36 14.25
N GLY A 31 0.89 9.52 14.42
CA GLY A 31 -0.38 9.66 13.72
C GLY A 31 -0.29 9.48 12.20
N ALA A 32 0.69 8.73 11.70
CA ALA A 32 0.75 8.37 10.29
C ALA A 32 -0.49 7.59 9.86
N GLU A 33 -1.12 7.99 8.77
CA GLU A 33 -2.14 7.21 8.06
C GLU A 33 -1.55 6.77 6.71
N ILE A 34 -1.55 5.47 6.44
CA ILE A 34 -0.90 4.86 5.29
C ILE A 34 -1.97 4.29 4.36
N HIS A 35 -2.00 4.83 3.16
CA HIS A 35 -2.77 4.29 2.05
C HIS A 35 -1.82 3.60 1.09
N TYR A 36 -2.26 2.47 0.51
CA TYR A 36 -1.48 1.72 -0.46
C TYR A 36 -2.23 1.63 -1.78
N LEU A 37 -1.60 2.01 -2.89
CA LEU A 37 -2.14 1.89 -4.23
C LEU A 37 -1.41 0.80 -5.02
N THR A 38 -2.16 -0.21 -5.47
CA THR A 38 -1.62 -1.33 -6.25
C THR A 38 -2.61 -1.82 -7.32
N LYS A 39 -2.26 -2.86 -8.08
CA LYS A 39 -3.21 -3.54 -8.97
C LYS A 39 -4.15 -4.43 -8.17
N SER A 40 -5.41 -4.57 -8.60
CA SER A 40 -6.42 -5.41 -7.93
C SER A 40 -5.93 -6.83 -7.64
N ALA A 41 -5.14 -7.42 -8.54
CA ALA A 41 -4.55 -8.74 -8.39
C ALA A 41 -3.64 -8.91 -7.15
N PHE A 42 -3.11 -7.82 -6.59
CA PHE A 42 -2.20 -7.86 -5.45
C PHE A 42 -2.85 -7.43 -4.13
N VAL A 43 -4.11 -6.98 -4.14
CA VAL A 43 -4.85 -6.60 -2.91
C VAL A 43 -4.85 -7.72 -1.85
N PRO A 44 -5.08 -9.00 -2.20
CA PRO A 44 -5.08 -10.07 -1.20
C PRO A 44 -3.75 -10.22 -0.44
N LEU A 45 -2.62 -9.85 -1.04
CA LEU A 45 -1.30 -9.89 -0.38
C LEU A 45 -1.15 -8.82 0.70
N LEU A 46 -1.89 -7.72 0.58
CA LEU A 46 -1.78 -6.55 1.44
C LEU A 46 -2.90 -6.47 2.49
N ALA A 47 -4.02 -7.14 2.25
CA ALA A 47 -5.23 -7.04 3.08
C ALA A 47 -5.01 -7.38 4.57
N ALA A 48 -4.05 -8.26 4.88
CA ALA A 48 -3.72 -8.66 6.24
C ALA A 48 -2.62 -7.80 6.90
N ASN A 49 -2.08 -6.79 6.21
CA ASN A 49 -1.00 -5.97 6.76
C ASN A 49 -1.57 -4.93 7.74
N PRO A 50 -1.25 -5.01 9.05
CA PRO A 50 -1.84 -4.13 10.06
C PRO A 50 -1.35 -2.67 9.97
N TYR A 51 -0.33 -2.40 9.14
CA TYR A 51 0.23 -1.06 8.97
C TYR A 51 -0.40 -0.30 7.80
N ILE A 52 -1.36 -0.88 7.09
CA ILE A 52 -2.11 -0.23 6.01
C ILE A 52 -3.49 0.14 6.52
N ASP A 53 -3.83 1.42 6.46
CA ASP A 53 -5.14 1.92 6.85
C ASP A 53 -6.17 1.80 5.70
N ARG A 54 -5.73 1.96 4.44
CA ARG A 54 -6.57 1.79 3.24
C ARG A 54 -5.80 1.23 2.05
N ILE A 55 -6.47 0.40 1.26
CA ILE A 55 -5.95 -0.09 -0.03
C ILE A 55 -6.79 0.49 -1.16
N HIS A 56 -6.12 1.14 -2.11
CA HIS A 56 -6.67 1.58 -3.38
C HIS A 56 -6.20 0.60 -4.46
N SER A 57 -7.10 0.21 -5.36
CA SER A 57 -6.75 -0.71 -6.43
C SER A 57 -7.42 -0.36 -7.74
N PHE A 58 -6.75 -0.72 -8.83
CA PHE A 58 -7.25 -0.59 -10.19
C PHE A 58 -6.84 -1.82 -11.00
N ASN A 59 -7.53 -2.07 -12.11
CA ASN A 59 -7.36 -3.30 -12.89
C ASN A 59 -6.16 -3.26 -13.85
N GLY A 60 -5.32 -2.23 -13.80
CA GLY A 60 -4.16 -2.07 -14.69
C GLY A 60 -4.43 -1.22 -15.93
N ASP A 61 -5.65 -0.71 -16.08
CA ASP A 61 -6.04 0.23 -17.13
C ASP A 61 -6.49 1.54 -16.48
N TRP A 62 -5.90 2.65 -16.93
CA TRP A 62 -6.12 3.99 -16.40
C TRP A 62 -7.27 4.72 -17.09
N ASN A 63 -7.71 4.22 -18.25
CA ASN A 63 -8.79 4.83 -19.03
C ASN A 63 -10.18 4.31 -18.62
N THR A 64 -10.24 3.30 -17.74
CA THR A 64 -11.48 2.66 -17.28
C THR A 64 -11.84 3.00 -15.84
N CYS A 65 -11.28 4.10 -15.31
CA CYS A 65 -11.66 4.65 -14.00
C CYS A 65 -13.08 5.23 -14.00
#